data_AF-A0A7C7WVH7-F1
#
_entry.id   AF-A0A7C7WVH7-F1
#
_cell.length_a   1.000
_cell.length_b   1.000
_cell.length_c   1.000
_cell.angle_alpha   90.00
_cell.angle_beta   90.00
_cell.angle_gamma   90.00
#
_symmetry.space_group_name_H-M   'P 1'
#
loop_
_entity.id
_entity.type
_entity.pdbx_description
1 polymer ?
#
loop_
_entity_poly.entity_id
_entity_poly.type
_entity_poly.pdbx_seq_one_letter_code
_entity_poly.pdbx_strand_id
1 'polypeptide(L)'
;MAVPTWVCRATGPEGDFLRAAGIDNRWVTSSGYMNCVSASGKFLGGRASTQVLDEFAKLPDTERRPGAIEVRDLQASQMAIPSPPIGGLVLKVHARFLHRNDKGELRHAKTTDFSLMRDKPEIQQRWQLFLQPNTEYMWLTKTEWKSLIPPRPVIGEKMTVVPAVAERMARFHLTPQRATTSEGHIIHKRSIKIAQLSLVVEEVSPQRLTMQLLGFIHWGSEYDAAKAITPDGPLDQGFETPLYGRLEFDRRKQTFTRFDIVAPGHIWGRWGDANRKSMYVERAGRTPFGFAFELASGNSPSNRIPPGGNGNYVTESTDYFSRTE
;
A
#
# COMPACT_ATOMS: atom_id res chain seq x y z
N MET A 1 -4.84 13.52 13.55
CA MET A 1 -3.67 12.78 13.05
C MET A 1 -2.62 13.83 12.69
N ALA A 2 -1.51 13.89 13.42
CA ALA A 2 -0.48 14.89 13.16
C ALA A 2 0.20 14.54 11.84
N VAL A 3 0.05 15.43 10.86
CA VAL A 3 0.76 15.36 9.59
C VAL A 3 2.27 15.36 9.90
N PRO A 4 3.13 14.59 9.21
CA PRO A 4 4.53 14.38 9.61
C PRO A 4 5.40 15.65 9.44
N THR A 5 5.17 16.67 10.28
CA THR A 5 5.97 17.89 10.35
C THR A 5 7.37 17.66 10.90
N TRP A 6 7.68 16.43 11.34
CA TRP A 6 8.97 16.09 11.92
C TRP A 6 10.11 16.21 10.90
N VAL A 7 9.87 15.93 9.61
CA VAL A 7 10.91 16.07 8.56
C VAL A 7 11.29 17.54 8.37
N CYS A 8 10.30 18.45 8.31
CA CYS A 8 10.55 19.90 8.31
C CYS A 8 11.22 20.41 9.58
N ARG A 9 11.17 19.66 10.69
CA ARG A 9 11.81 20.02 11.96
C ARG A 9 13.15 19.32 12.16
N ALA A 10 13.49 18.34 11.31
CA ALA A 10 14.76 17.66 11.37
C ALA A 10 15.89 18.65 11.04
N THR A 11 17.03 18.47 11.70
CA THR A 11 18.26 19.16 11.35
C THR A 11 18.90 18.47 10.15
N GLY A 12 19.43 19.26 9.22
CA GLY A 12 20.05 18.77 7.99
C GLY A 12 19.35 19.26 6.71
N PRO A 13 19.93 18.93 5.54
CA PRO A 13 19.58 19.59 4.28
C PRO A 13 18.11 19.44 3.88
N GLU A 14 17.52 18.28 4.15
CA GLU A 14 16.10 18.03 3.83
C GLU A 14 15.20 18.95 4.67
N GLY A 15 15.43 19.04 5.98
CA GLY A 15 14.69 19.95 6.85
C GLY A 15 14.93 21.42 6.48
N ASP A 16 16.16 21.80 6.17
CA ASP A 16 16.52 23.16 5.74
C ASP A 16 15.80 23.56 4.44
N PHE A 17 15.82 22.68 3.44
CA PHE A 17 15.13 22.89 2.17
C PHE A 17 13.62 23.05 2.38
N LEU A 18 12.99 22.17 3.16
CA LEU A 18 11.55 22.23 3.38
C LEU A 18 11.12 23.51 4.14
N ARG A 19 11.95 23.99 5.08
CA ARG A 19 11.72 25.29 5.75
C ARG A 19 11.90 26.47 4.79
N ALA A 20 12.94 26.46 3.96
CA ALA A 20 13.13 27.48 2.92
C ALA A 20 11.96 27.54 1.94
N ALA A 21 11.41 26.37 1.61
CA ALA A 21 10.21 26.19 0.80
C ALA A 21 8.90 26.63 1.47
N GLY A 22 8.95 27.07 2.72
CA GLY A 22 7.78 27.48 3.51
C GLY A 22 6.81 26.34 3.82
N ILE A 23 7.26 25.08 3.70
CA ILE A 23 6.43 23.89 3.89
C ILE A 23 6.09 23.70 5.38
N ASP A 24 6.95 24.19 6.27
CA ASP A 24 6.71 24.26 7.72
C ASP A 24 5.51 25.15 8.10
N ASN A 25 5.21 26.17 7.28
CA ASN A 25 4.13 27.13 7.50
C ASN A 25 2.87 26.86 6.67
N ARG A 26 3.02 26.22 5.50
CA ARG A 26 1.94 25.95 4.54
C ARG A 26 1.97 24.49 4.14
N TRP A 27 1.70 23.64 5.12
CA TRP A 27 1.87 22.22 4.95
C TRP A 27 0.89 21.66 3.90
N VAL A 28 1.45 20.89 2.97
CA VAL A 28 0.73 20.20 1.90
C VAL A 28 -0.09 19.08 2.52
N THR A 29 -1.39 19.31 2.70
CA THR A 29 -2.34 18.22 3.02
C THR A 29 -2.95 17.69 1.72
N SER A 30 -3.68 16.58 1.79
CA SER A 30 -4.44 16.01 0.64
C SER A 30 -5.49 16.96 0.05
N SER A 31 -5.66 18.17 0.60
CA SER A 31 -6.59 19.20 0.13
C SER A 31 -6.08 20.05 -1.05
N GLY A 32 -4.96 19.67 -1.68
CA GLY A 32 -4.57 20.19 -3.01
C GLY A 32 -3.79 21.51 -3.00
N TYR A 33 -3.24 21.92 -1.86
CA TYR A 33 -2.26 23.00 -1.82
C TYR A 33 -1.00 22.59 -2.59
N MET A 34 -0.40 23.53 -3.31
CA MET A 34 0.86 23.32 -4.03
C MET A 34 1.83 24.43 -3.66
N ASN A 35 3.10 24.11 -3.47
CA ASN A 35 4.15 25.13 -3.37
C ASN A 35 5.04 24.96 -4.59
N CYS A 36 5.13 26.00 -5.41
CA CYS A 36 6.13 26.08 -6.47
C CYS A 36 7.38 26.71 -5.87
N VAL A 37 8.50 26.01 -5.93
CA VAL A 37 9.78 26.43 -5.33
C VAL A 37 10.92 26.30 -6.35
N SER A 38 11.98 27.08 -6.17
CA SER A 38 13.22 26.94 -6.94
C SER A 38 14.07 25.76 -6.44
N ALA A 39 15.19 25.48 -7.11
CA ALA A 39 16.10 24.39 -6.75
C ALA A 39 16.76 24.57 -5.37
N SER A 40 16.98 25.82 -4.90
CA SER A 40 17.43 26.07 -3.52
C SER A 40 16.31 26.04 -2.48
N GLY A 41 15.06 25.87 -2.92
CA GLY A 41 13.88 25.88 -2.05
C GLY A 41 13.22 27.26 -1.91
N LYS A 42 13.59 28.28 -2.69
CA LYS A 42 12.91 29.59 -2.61
C LYS A 42 11.47 29.48 -3.07
N PHE A 43 10.52 29.98 -2.28
CA PHE A 43 9.10 30.00 -2.65
C PHE A 43 8.81 30.96 -3.80
N LEU A 44 8.10 30.48 -4.82
CA LEU A 44 7.73 31.22 -6.04
C LEU A 44 6.21 31.41 -6.19
N GLY A 45 5.41 30.58 -5.51
CA GLY A 45 3.95 30.74 -5.48
C GLY A 45 3.19 29.49 -5.05
N GLY A 46 1.89 29.66 -4.81
CA GLY A 46 1.02 28.61 -4.23
C GLY A 46 0.32 27.68 -5.22
N ARG A 47 0.65 27.77 -6.52
CA ARG A 47 0.16 26.88 -7.60
C ARG A 47 0.88 27.18 -8.91
N ALA A 48 1.00 26.16 -9.77
CA ALA A 48 1.52 26.35 -11.12
C ALA A 48 0.67 27.37 -11.89
N SER A 49 1.31 28.43 -12.39
CA SER A 49 0.68 29.54 -13.11
C SER A 49 1.73 30.34 -13.87
N THR A 50 1.31 31.20 -14.79
CA THR A 50 2.20 32.13 -15.50
C THR A 50 2.94 33.05 -14.53
N GLN A 51 2.28 33.53 -13.48
CA GLN A 51 2.90 34.37 -12.44
C GLN A 51 4.10 33.68 -11.78
N VAL A 52 3.99 32.37 -11.49
CA VAL A 52 5.10 31.58 -10.94
C VAL A 52 6.25 31.47 -11.93
N LEU A 53 5.95 31.32 -13.23
CA LEU A 53 6.97 31.28 -14.27
C LEU A 53 7.68 32.63 -14.42
N ASP A 54 6.96 33.74 -14.28
CA ASP A 54 7.53 35.08 -14.29
C ASP A 54 8.46 35.30 -13.09
N GLU A 55 8.04 34.86 -11.89
CA GLU A 55 8.91 34.88 -10.70
C GLU A 55 10.14 33.98 -10.86
N PHE A 56 9.99 32.81 -11.48
CA PHE A 56 11.11 31.93 -11.81
C PHE A 56 12.07 32.60 -12.80
N ALA A 57 11.57 33.32 -13.80
CA ALA A 57 12.39 34.03 -14.79
C ALA A 57 13.20 35.20 -14.20
N LYS A 58 12.73 35.79 -13.09
CA LYS A 58 13.45 36.82 -12.33
C LYS A 58 14.61 36.27 -11.49
N LEU A 59 14.70 34.94 -11.31
CA LEU A 59 15.79 34.34 -10.57
C LEU A 59 17.12 34.48 -11.32
N PRO A 60 18.25 34.68 -10.61
CA PRO A 60 19.56 34.72 -11.24
C PRO A 60 19.88 33.39 -11.92
N ASP A 61 20.78 33.44 -12.91
CA ASP A 61 21.19 32.23 -13.64
C ASP A 61 21.83 31.16 -12.73
N THR A 62 22.41 31.57 -11.59
CA THR A 62 22.94 30.70 -10.52
C THR A 62 21.87 29.91 -9.77
N GLU A 63 20.60 30.20 -10.00
CA GLU A 63 19.46 29.53 -9.39
C GLU A 63 18.60 28.80 -10.44
N ARG A 64 18.57 29.32 -11.67
CA ARG A 64 17.63 28.94 -12.72
C ARG A 64 18.18 27.92 -13.71
N ARG A 65 19.50 27.89 -13.95
CA ARG A 65 20.11 27.01 -14.95
C ARG A 65 20.16 25.56 -14.44
N PRO A 66 20.07 24.56 -15.34
CA PRO A 66 20.31 23.17 -14.96
C PRO A 66 21.66 23.00 -14.26
N GLY A 67 21.67 22.34 -13.10
CA GLY A 67 22.89 22.13 -12.31
C GLY A 67 23.41 23.36 -11.56
N ALA A 68 22.69 24.49 -11.56
CA ALA A 68 23.15 25.70 -10.88
C ALA A 68 23.16 25.56 -9.35
N ILE A 69 22.31 24.67 -8.82
CA ILE A 69 22.33 24.23 -7.42
C ILE A 69 22.80 22.78 -7.38
N GLU A 70 23.92 22.53 -6.71
CA GLU A 70 24.39 21.19 -6.40
C GLU A 70 23.66 20.68 -5.15
N VAL A 71 22.74 19.73 -5.36
CA VAL A 71 22.12 19.01 -4.26
C VAL A 71 23.02 17.83 -3.93
N ARG A 72 23.69 17.89 -2.78
CA ARG A 72 24.51 16.77 -2.32
C ARG A 72 23.66 15.54 -2.07
N ASP A 73 24.27 14.37 -2.24
CA ASP A 73 23.64 13.11 -1.84
C ASP A 73 23.36 13.11 -0.32
N LEU A 74 22.19 12.55 0.04
CA LEU A 74 21.86 12.30 1.44
C LEU A 74 22.70 11.12 1.95
N GLN A 75 23.30 11.31 3.13
CA GLN A 75 23.88 10.17 3.85
C GLN A 75 22.77 9.22 4.31
N ALA A 76 23.10 7.94 4.51
CA ALA A 76 22.09 6.95 4.92
C ALA A 76 21.36 7.34 6.23
N SER A 77 22.05 7.96 7.17
CA SER A 77 21.47 8.48 8.41
C SER A 77 20.55 9.70 8.23
N GLN A 78 20.55 10.31 7.04
CA GLN A 78 19.76 11.48 6.68
C GLN A 78 18.54 11.11 5.81
N MET A 79 18.43 9.85 5.36
CA MET A 79 17.27 9.41 4.60
C MET A 79 16.06 9.24 5.52
N ALA A 80 15.11 10.18 5.45
CA ALA A 80 13.85 10.11 6.19
C ALA A 80 12.92 8.99 5.66
N ILE A 81 13.04 8.67 4.37
CA ILE A 81 12.25 7.62 3.71
C ILE A 81 13.09 6.33 3.68
N PRO A 82 12.60 5.22 4.25
CA PRO A 82 13.32 3.96 4.24
C PRO A 82 13.41 3.43 2.80
N SER A 83 14.48 2.68 2.52
CA SER A 83 14.61 1.90 1.29
C SER A 83 14.17 0.45 1.52
N PRO A 84 13.78 -0.29 0.47
CA PRO A 84 13.57 -1.73 0.57
C PRO A 84 14.77 -2.44 1.20
N PRO A 85 14.57 -3.52 1.99
CA PRO A 85 15.67 -4.25 2.61
C PRO A 85 16.70 -4.73 1.58
N ILE A 86 17.99 -4.59 1.90
CA ILE A 86 19.07 -5.07 1.03
C ILE A 86 18.93 -6.57 0.80
N GLY A 87 18.87 -6.98 -0.47
CA GLY A 87 18.66 -8.38 -0.86
C GLY A 87 17.28 -8.94 -0.48
N GLY A 88 16.34 -8.08 -0.10
CA GLY A 88 14.94 -8.40 0.09
C GLY A 88 14.17 -8.54 -1.21
N LEU A 89 12.88 -8.84 -1.10
CA LEU A 89 11.94 -8.81 -2.22
C LEU A 89 10.93 -7.68 -2.02
N VAL A 90 10.52 -7.10 -3.15
CA VAL A 90 9.40 -6.18 -3.21
C VAL A 90 8.29 -6.83 -4.01
N LEU A 91 7.11 -6.89 -3.42
CA LEU A 91 5.87 -7.32 -4.09
C LEU A 91 5.02 -6.09 -4.34
N LYS A 92 4.52 -5.93 -5.55
CA LYS A 92 3.42 -5.00 -5.84
C LYS A 92 2.14 -5.63 -5.36
N VAL A 93 1.31 -4.84 -4.70
CA VAL A 93 -0.01 -5.22 -4.20
C VAL A 93 -1.03 -4.37 -4.93
N HIS A 94 -1.97 -5.00 -5.61
CA HIS A 94 -3.06 -4.32 -6.30
C HIS A 94 -4.35 -4.56 -5.55
N ALA A 95 -5.07 -3.49 -5.22
CA ALA A 95 -6.34 -3.58 -4.50
C ALA A 95 -7.47 -3.02 -5.35
N ARG A 96 -8.63 -3.68 -5.33
CA ARG A 96 -9.80 -3.22 -6.08
C ARG A 96 -11.13 -3.66 -5.46
N PHE A 97 -12.12 -2.77 -5.55
CA PHE A 97 -13.52 -3.13 -5.33
C PHE A 97 -14.03 -4.09 -6.41
N LEU A 98 -14.70 -5.15 -5.96
CA LEU A 98 -15.33 -6.13 -6.83
C LEU A 98 -16.84 -6.14 -6.61
N HIS A 99 -17.57 -6.65 -7.59
CA HIS A 99 -19.01 -6.87 -7.51
C HIS A 99 -19.37 -8.18 -8.20
N ARG A 100 -20.49 -8.79 -7.79
CA ARG A 100 -21.04 -9.97 -8.47
C ARG A 100 -22.12 -9.53 -9.45
N ASN A 101 -22.02 -9.94 -10.71
CA ASN A 101 -23.13 -9.72 -11.64
C ASN A 101 -24.34 -10.61 -11.28
N ASP A 102 -25.42 -10.50 -12.04
CA ASP A 102 -26.66 -11.27 -11.81
C ASP A 102 -26.47 -12.80 -11.92
N LYS A 103 -25.36 -13.25 -12.53
CA LYS A 103 -24.95 -14.66 -12.62
C LYS A 103 -24.04 -15.09 -11.46
N GLY A 104 -23.74 -14.19 -10.52
CA GLY A 104 -22.85 -14.45 -9.39
C GLY A 104 -21.35 -14.32 -9.70
N GLU A 105 -20.98 -13.97 -10.93
CA GLU A 105 -19.57 -13.89 -11.39
C GLU A 105 -18.92 -12.59 -10.91
N LEU A 106 -17.65 -12.67 -10.51
CA LEU A 106 -16.89 -11.49 -10.08
C LEU A 106 -16.54 -10.60 -11.27
N ARG A 107 -16.77 -9.29 -11.10
CA ARG A 107 -16.34 -8.23 -12.01
C ARG A 107 -15.82 -7.04 -11.22
N HIS A 108 -15.16 -6.12 -11.92
CA HIS A 108 -14.84 -4.81 -11.34
C HIS A 108 -16.12 -4.09 -10.91
N ALA A 109 -16.08 -3.44 -9.75
CA ALA A 109 -17.18 -2.60 -9.31
C ALA A 109 -17.28 -1.34 -10.19
N LYS A 110 -18.50 -0.89 -10.40
CA LYS A 110 -18.87 0.37 -11.04
C LYS A 110 -19.50 1.27 -9.98
N THR A 111 -19.51 2.57 -10.21
CA THR A 111 -20.12 3.55 -9.29
C THR A 111 -21.61 3.27 -9.05
N THR A 112 -22.32 2.69 -10.02
CA THR A 112 -23.72 2.25 -9.90
C THR A 112 -23.94 1.08 -8.93
N ASP A 113 -22.87 0.35 -8.58
CA ASP A 113 -22.94 -0.78 -7.64
C ASP A 113 -22.98 -0.33 -6.17
N PHE A 114 -22.77 0.97 -5.91
CA PHE A 114 -22.74 1.55 -4.58
C PHE A 114 -23.99 2.38 -4.35
N SER A 115 -24.81 2.02 -3.36
CA SER A 115 -26.09 2.68 -3.10
C SER A 115 -25.95 4.16 -2.78
N LEU A 116 -24.86 4.58 -2.14
CA LEU A 116 -24.61 5.99 -1.82
C LEU A 116 -24.26 6.85 -3.06
N MET A 117 -23.96 6.22 -4.20
CA MET A 117 -23.60 6.88 -5.48
C MET A 117 -24.64 6.66 -6.60
N ARG A 118 -25.50 5.64 -6.48
CA ARG A 118 -26.36 5.13 -7.59
C ARG A 118 -27.19 6.21 -8.27
N ASP A 119 -27.74 7.14 -7.51
CA ASP A 119 -28.66 8.16 -8.03
C ASP A 119 -28.02 9.56 -8.07
N LYS A 120 -26.68 9.64 -8.07
CA LYS A 120 -25.91 10.89 -7.98
C LYS A 120 -24.85 11.00 -9.10
N PRO A 121 -25.25 11.37 -10.33
CA PRO A 121 -24.35 11.38 -11.50
C PRO A 121 -23.04 12.17 -11.29
N GLU A 122 -23.11 13.31 -10.60
CA GLU A 122 -21.96 14.15 -10.27
C GLU A 122 -20.97 13.45 -9.32
N ILE A 123 -21.47 12.62 -8.41
CA ILE A 123 -20.62 11.81 -7.53
C ILE A 123 -20.03 10.65 -8.33
N GLN A 124 -20.82 9.98 -9.17
CA GLN A 124 -20.30 8.90 -10.02
C GLN A 124 -19.13 9.36 -10.89
N GLN A 125 -19.25 10.53 -11.51
CA GLN A 125 -18.18 11.09 -12.32
C GLN A 125 -16.91 11.34 -11.50
N ARG A 126 -17.05 11.94 -10.30
CA ARG A 126 -15.89 12.25 -9.42
C ARG A 126 -15.20 11.00 -8.87
N TRP A 127 -15.95 9.92 -8.64
CA TRP A 127 -15.44 8.70 -8.02
C TRP A 127 -15.06 7.61 -9.01
N GLN A 128 -15.24 7.83 -10.32
CA GLN A 128 -14.94 6.82 -11.34
C GLN A 128 -13.50 6.32 -11.30
N LEU A 129 -12.53 7.23 -11.09
CA LEU A 129 -11.12 6.87 -11.01
C LEU A 129 -10.75 6.21 -9.67
N PHE A 130 -11.50 6.49 -8.60
CA PHE A 130 -11.27 5.87 -7.29
C PHE A 130 -11.47 4.34 -7.30
N LEU A 131 -12.31 3.84 -8.22
CA LEU A 131 -12.58 2.40 -8.37
C LEU A 131 -11.53 1.65 -9.23
N GLN A 132 -10.56 2.37 -9.79
CA GLN A 132 -9.42 1.78 -10.50
C GLN A 132 -8.50 1.04 -9.52
N PRO A 133 -7.59 0.15 -9.98
CA PRO A 133 -6.74 -0.59 -9.06
C PRO A 133 -5.76 0.40 -8.43
N ASN A 134 -5.64 0.34 -7.12
CA ASN A 134 -4.61 1.07 -6.41
C ASN A 134 -3.41 0.16 -6.19
N THR A 135 -2.21 0.72 -6.25
CA THR A 135 -0.95 0.00 -6.09
C THR A 135 -0.30 0.34 -4.75
N GLU A 136 -0.02 -0.71 -3.98
CA GLU A 136 0.74 -0.70 -2.74
C GLU A 136 1.97 -1.62 -2.90
N TYR A 137 2.87 -1.60 -1.93
CA TYR A 137 4.09 -2.40 -1.93
C TYR A 137 4.28 -3.13 -0.61
N MET A 138 4.55 -4.44 -0.71
CA MET A 138 4.97 -5.26 0.41
C MET A 138 6.46 -5.54 0.30
N TRP A 139 7.18 -5.37 1.40
CA TRP A 139 8.60 -5.68 1.49
C TRP A 139 8.81 -6.94 2.33
N LEU A 140 9.71 -7.79 1.85
CA LEU A 140 10.20 -8.98 2.54
C LEU A 140 11.71 -8.84 2.72
N THR A 141 12.22 -9.15 3.90
CA THR A 141 13.66 -9.26 4.12
C THR A 141 14.23 -10.47 3.40
N LYS A 142 15.56 -10.50 3.25
CA LYS A 142 16.27 -11.67 2.69
C LYS A 142 15.96 -12.96 3.43
N THR A 143 15.91 -12.90 4.75
CA THR A 143 15.61 -14.05 5.61
C THR A 143 14.18 -14.54 5.39
N GLU A 144 13.23 -13.61 5.31
CA GLU A 144 11.80 -13.95 5.16
C GLU A 144 11.49 -14.60 3.83
N TRP A 145 11.91 -14.02 2.70
CA TRP A 145 11.60 -14.65 1.42
C TRP A 145 12.33 -15.99 1.25
N LYS A 146 13.54 -16.13 1.81
CA LYS A 146 14.25 -17.42 1.80
C LYS A 146 13.55 -18.47 2.65
N SER A 147 12.86 -18.08 3.71
CA SER A 147 12.05 -19.01 4.52
C SER A 147 10.87 -19.61 3.76
N LEU A 148 10.49 -19.01 2.61
CA LEU A 148 9.48 -19.56 1.70
C LEU A 148 10.03 -20.70 0.83
N ILE A 149 11.31 -21.05 0.93
CA ILE A 149 11.95 -22.08 0.11
C ILE A 149 12.25 -23.28 0.99
N PRO A 150 11.60 -24.43 0.77
CA PRO A 150 11.92 -25.64 1.50
C PRO A 150 13.40 -26.04 1.32
N PRO A 151 14.13 -26.35 2.39
CA PRO A 151 15.54 -26.73 2.29
C PRO A 151 15.74 -28.04 1.52
N ARG A 152 14.74 -28.93 1.56
CA ARG A 152 14.69 -30.19 0.82
C ARG A 152 13.30 -30.33 0.19
N PRO A 153 13.03 -29.73 -0.98
CA PRO A 153 11.69 -29.70 -1.53
C PRO A 153 11.26 -31.09 -2.01
N VAL A 154 10.15 -31.58 -1.48
CA VAL A 154 9.49 -32.83 -1.92
C VAL A 154 8.12 -32.49 -2.49
N ILE A 155 7.79 -33.02 -3.66
CA ILE A 155 6.48 -32.80 -4.29
C ILE A 155 5.34 -33.23 -3.36
N GLY A 156 4.32 -32.39 -3.22
CA GLY A 156 3.19 -32.58 -2.31
C GLY A 156 3.46 -32.19 -0.86
N GLU A 157 4.71 -31.89 -0.48
CA GLU A 157 5.04 -31.45 0.87
C GLU A 157 4.41 -30.09 1.14
N LYS A 158 3.75 -30.00 2.32
CA LYS A 158 3.17 -28.77 2.83
C LYS A 158 4.08 -28.17 3.89
N MET A 159 4.46 -26.92 3.69
CA MET A 159 5.23 -26.12 4.64
C MET A 159 4.38 -24.97 5.16
N THR A 160 4.38 -24.75 6.47
CA THR A 160 3.78 -23.54 7.06
C THR A 160 4.71 -22.36 6.82
N VAL A 161 4.16 -21.25 6.31
CA VAL A 161 4.90 -19.99 6.16
C VAL A 161 5.06 -19.35 7.53
N VAL A 162 6.21 -18.70 7.76
CA VAL A 162 6.50 -18.02 9.03
C VAL A 162 5.38 -17.04 9.39
N PRO A 163 4.81 -17.11 10.62
CA PRO A 163 3.65 -16.29 11.01
C PRO A 163 3.83 -14.79 10.80
N ALA A 164 5.05 -14.28 10.98
CA ALA A 164 5.43 -12.88 10.71
C ALA A 164 4.99 -12.38 9.32
N VAL A 165 5.16 -13.21 8.29
CA VAL A 165 4.80 -12.84 6.90
C VAL A 165 3.29 -12.77 6.75
N ALA A 166 2.56 -13.76 7.29
CA ALA A 166 1.09 -13.80 7.25
C ALA A 166 0.48 -12.63 8.04
N GLU A 167 1.01 -12.35 9.23
CA GLU A 167 0.60 -11.23 10.07
C GLU A 167 0.84 -9.89 9.36
N ARG A 168 2.00 -9.73 8.71
CA ARG A 168 2.29 -8.52 7.93
C ARG A 168 1.31 -8.32 6.78
N MET A 169 1.00 -9.38 6.03
CA MET A 169 -0.01 -9.32 4.97
C MET A 169 -1.35 -8.85 5.53
N ALA A 170 -1.80 -9.43 6.65
CA ALA A 170 -3.06 -9.06 7.29
C ALA A 170 -3.07 -7.61 7.79
N ARG A 171 -1.97 -7.17 8.41
CA ARG A 171 -1.91 -5.88 9.11
C ARG A 171 -1.72 -4.68 8.20
N PHE A 172 -0.93 -4.85 7.16
CA PHE A 172 -0.45 -3.74 6.34
C PHE A 172 -1.04 -3.76 4.94
N HIS A 173 -1.22 -4.93 4.32
CA HIS A 173 -1.40 -5.01 2.86
C HIS A 173 -2.80 -5.45 2.44
N LEU A 174 -3.43 -6.34 3.20
CA LEU A 174 -4.80 -6.80 2.95
C LEU A 174 -5.81 -5.97 3.72
N THR A 175 -5.71 -4.65 3.54
CA THR A 175 -6.50 -3.65 4.27
C THR A 175 -7.26 -2.76 3.28
N PRO A 176 -8.53 -3.08 2.92
CA PRO A 176 -9.20 -2.44 1.79
C PRO A 176 -9.29 -0.91 1.87
N GLN A 177 -9.49 -0.35 3.07
CA GLN A 177 -9.51 1.10 3.26
C GLN A 177 -8.16 1.71 2.86
N ARG A 178 -7.07 1.32 3.53
CA ARG A 178 -5.71 1.81 3.22
C ARG A 178 -5.35 1.60 1.76
N ALA A 179 -5.56 0.40 1.26
CA ALA A 179 -5.13 0.07 -0.08
C ALA A 179 -5.91 0.83 -1.16
N THR A 180 -7.05 1.48 -0.85
CA THR A 180 -7.83 2.27 -1.82
C THR A 180 -7.81 3.77 -1.59
N THR A 181 -7.73 4.22 -0.34
CA THR A 181 -7.70 5.65 0.00
C THR A 181 -6.31 6.16 0.34
N SER A 182 -5.34 5.27 0.60
CA SER A 182 -4.11 5.60 1.34
C SER A 182 -4.38 6.20 2.73
N GLU A 183 -5.62 6.05 3.22
CA GLU A 183 -6.07 6.43 4.56
C GLU A 183 -6.43 5.16 5.34
N GLY A 184 -6.15 5.14 6.63
CA GLY A 184 -6.45 3.99 7.48
C GLY A 184 -5.29 3.60 8.39
N HIS A 185 -5.63 2.95 9.49
CA HIS A 185 -4.66 2.54 10.50
C HIS A 185 -4.09 1.17 10.21
N ILE A 186 -2.89 0.89 10.72
CA ILE A 186 -2.34 -0.47 10.66
C ILE A 186 -3.28 -1.32 11.50
N ILE A 187 -3.70 -2.48 10.99
CA ILE A 187 -4.54 -3.35 11.80
C ILE A 187 -3.73 -3.79 13.03
N HIS A 188 -4.31 -3.57 14.20
CA HIS A 188 -3.67 -3.95 15.44
C HIS A 188 -3.63 -5.49 15.54
N LYS A 189 -2.55 -6.06 16.09
CA LYS A 189 -2.40 -7.53 16.22
C LYS A 189 -3.61 -8.21 16.83
N ARG A 190 -4.15 -7.63 17.91
CA ARG A 190 -5.37 -8.08 18.60
C ARG A 190 -6.64 -8.16 17.73
N SER A 191 -6.66 -7.45 16.61
CA SER A 191 -7.79 -7.43 15.67
C SER A 191 -7.64 -8.50 14.58
N ILE A 192 -6.50 -9.20 14.51
CA ILE A 192 -6.32 -10.36 13.64
C ILE A 192 -6.91 -11.56 14.34
N LYS A 193 -7.83 -12.23 13.64
CA LYS A 193 -8.46 -13.46 14.10
C LYS A 193 -7.79 -14.68 13.48
N ILE A 194 -7.46 -14.58 12.20
CA ILE A 194 -6.76 -15.62 11.45
C ILE A 194 -5.73 -14.94 10.54
N ALA A 195 -4.49 -15.41 10.57
CA ALA A 195 -3.48 -15.09 9.58
C ALA A 195 -2.58 -16.31 9.39
N GLN A 196 -2.93 -17.14 8.41
CA GLN A 196 -2.26 -18.41 8.16
C GLN A 196 -1.96 -18.57 6.68
N LEU A 197 -0.72 -18.94 6.38
CA LEU A 197 -0.24 -19.19 5.04
C LEU A 197 0.54 -20.52 5.03
N SER A 198 0.43 -21.23 3.94
CA SER A 198 1.16 -22.47 3.69
C SER A 198 1.58 -22.54 2.23
N LEU A 199 2.67 -23.26 1.99
CA LEU A 199 3.18 -23.58 0.67
C LEU A 199 3.06 -25.07 0.45
N VAL A 200 2.63 -25.46 -0.75
CA VAL A 200 2.63 -26.83 -1.23
C VAL A 200 3.58 -26.91 -2.40
N VAL A 201 4.56 -27.81 -2.36
CA VAL A 201 5.49 -28.03 -3.47
C VAL A 201 4.75 -28.74 -4.59
N GLU A 202 4.66 -28.13 -5.77
CA GLU A 202 3.99 -28.72 -6.94
C GLU A 202 4.99 -29.42 -7.87
N GLU A 203 6.14 -28.79 -8.12
CA GLU A 203 7.15 -29.31 -9.04
C GLU A 203 8.57 -29.04 -8.53
N VAL A 204 9.46 -30.01 -8.72
CA VAL A 204 10.88 -29.89 -8.39
C VAL A 204 11.72 -30.39 -9.55
N SER A 205 12.63 -29.56 -10.03
CA SER A 205 13.66 -29.90 -11.01
C SER A 205 15.01 -29.29 -10.60
N PRO A 206 16.14 -29.65 -11.23
CA PRO A 206 17.42 -29.00 -10.95
C PRO A 206 17.43 -27.49 -11.22
N GLN A 207 16.53 -26.99 -12.09
CA GLN A 207 16.48 -25.59 -12.51
C GLN A 207 15.39 -24.79 -11.79
N ARG A 208 14.23 -25.41 -11.52
CA ARG A 208 13.02 -24.74 -11.06
C ARG A 208 12.36 -25.47 -9.90
N LEU A 209 11.81 -24.69 -8.97
CA LEU A 209 10.88 -25.11 -7.95
C LEU A 209 9.57 -24.33 -8.13
N THR A 210 8.45 -25.04 -8.26
CA THR A 210 7.10 -24.46 -8.34
C THR A 210 6.36 -24.78 -7.06
N MET A 211 5.72 -23.78 -6.45
CA MET A 211 4.95 -23.93 -5.22
C MET A 211 3.61 -23.23 -5.32
N GLN A 212 2.59 -23.86 -4.76
CA GLN A 212 1.29 -23.24 -4.51
C GLN A 212 1.27 -22.60 -3.13
N LEU A 213 0.84 -21.35 -3.05
CA LEU A 213 0.54 -20.70 -1.78
C LEU A 213 -0.96 -20.82 -1.49
N LEU A 214 -1.29 -21.28 -0.28
CA LEU A 214 -2.65 -21.38 0.22
C LEU A 214 -2.73 -20.70 1.58
N GLY A 215 -3.79 -19.93 1.82
CA GLY A 215 -3.96 -19.32 3.13
C GLY A 215 -5.33 -18.71 3.36
N PHE A 216 -5.50 -18.18 4.56
CA PHE A 216 -6.68 -17.45 4.96
C PHE A 216 -6.30 -16.32 5.92
N ILE A 217 -6.88 -15.16 5.69
CA ILE A 217 -6.73 -13.99 6.56
C ILE A 217 -8.12 -13.50 6.96
N HIS A 218 -8.29 -13.21 8.24
CA HIS A 218 -9.46 -12.56 8.81
C HIS A 218 -9.02 -11.58 9.90
N TRP A 219 -9.46 -10.34 9.77
CA TRP A 219 -9.31 -9.33 10.80
C TRP A 219 -10.59 -8.50 10.96
N GLY A 220 -10.68 -7.81 12.09
CA GLY A 220 -11.80 -6.91 12.41
C GLY A 220 -12.97 -7.65 13.04
N SER A 221 -14.18 -7.12 12.83
CA SER A 221 -15.42 -7.67 13.41
C SER A 221 -15.79 -9.04 12.84
N GLU A 222 -16.75 -9.73 13.47
CA GLU A 222 -17.44 -10.85 12.83
C GLU A 222 -18.52 -10.30 11.90
N TYR A 223 -18.81 -11.01 10.81
CA TYR A 223 -19.93 -10.63 9.97
C TYR A 223 -21.26 -10.91 10.69
N ASP A 224 -22.11 -9.90 10.77
CA ASP A 224 -23.46 -9.99 11.33
C ASP A 224 -24.47 -9.46 10.31
N ALA A 225 -25.19 -10.37 9.66
CA ALA A 225 -26.16 -10.03 8.61
C ALA A 225 -27.30 -9.13 9.12
N ALA A 226 -27.67 -9.24 10.40
CA ALA A 226 -28.73 -8.41 10.98
C ALA A 226 -28.28 -6.96 11.18
N LYS A 227 -26.97 -6.72 11.31
CA LYS A 227 -26.38 -5.38 11.46
C LYS A 227 -25.84 -4.80 10.15
N ALA A 228 -25.54 -5.64 9.16
CA ALA A 228 -25.03 -5.24 7.85
C ALA A 228 -26.14 -4.83 6.86
N ILE A 229 -27.23 -4.23 7.32
CA ILE A 229 -28.40 -3.95 6.47
C ILE A 229 -28.32 -2.61 5.73
N THR A 230 -27.51 -1.66 6.21
CA THR A 230 -27.26 -0.38 5.55
C THR A 230 -25.77 -0.16 5.30
N PRO A 231 -25.38 0.65 4.28
CA PRO A 231 -23.98 1.01 4.04
C PRO A 231 -23.28 1.61 5.26
N ASP A 232 -24.01 2.40 6.04
CA ASP A 232 -23.55 3.16 7.21
C ASP A 232 -23.91 2.51 8.55
N GLY A 233 -24.29 1.22 8.51
CA GLY A 233 -24.82 0.47 9.64
C GLY A 233 -23.86 0.36 10.84
N PRO A 234 -24.35 -0.11 12.00
CA PRO A 234 -23.58 -0.13 13.24
C PRO A 234 -22.49 -1.20 13.27
N LEU A 235 -22.36 -2.02 12.22
CA LEU A 235 -21.38 -3.09 12.17
C LEU A 235 -19.98 -2.51 11.99
N ASP A 236 -19.09 -2.82 12.93
CA ASP A 236 -17.67 -2.49 12.82
C ASP A 236 -17.06 -3.16 11.59
N GLN A 237 -16.00 -2.55 11.04
CA GLN A 237 -15.31 -3.07 9.87
C GLN A 237 -14.75 -4.48 10.10
N GLY A 238 -14.89 -5.34 9.11
CA GLY A 238 -14.21 -6.63 9.06
C GLY A 238 -13.89 -7.03 7.63
N PHE A 239 -12.85 -7.84 7.49
CA PHE A 239 -12.40 -8.36 6.21
C PHE A 239 -11.92 -9.79 6.37
N GLU A 240 -12.32 -10.65 5.45
CA GLU A 240 -11.74 -11.98 5.33
C GLU A 240 -11.45 -12.32 3.88
N THR A 241 -10.39 -13.09 3.65
CA THR A 241 -10.02 -13.55 2.33
C THR A 241 -9.29 -14.88 2.38
N PRO A 242 -9.65 -15.85 1.52
CA PRO A 242 -8.71 -16.89 1.14
C PRO A 242 -7.59 -16.28 0.31
N LEU A 243 -6.43 -16.94 0.29
CA LEU A 243 -5.29 -16.60 -0.55
C LEU A 243 -4.91 -17.80 -1.38
N TYR A 244 -4.70 -17.57 -2.67
CA TYR A 244 -4.21 -18.56 -3.62
C TYR A 244 -3.05 -17.95 -4.37
N GLY A 245 -1.92 -18.64 -4.44
CA GLY A 245 -0.77 -18.13 -5.15
C GLY A 245 0.03 -19.20 -5.87
N ARG A 246 0.83 -18.74 -6.83
CA ARG A 246 1.81 -19.52 -7.59
C ARG A 246 3.15 -18.83 -7.50
N LEU A 247 4.11 -19.53 -6.93
CA LEU A 247 5.47 -19.07 -6.74
C LEU A 247 6.40 -19.94 -7.59
N GLU A 248 7.31 -19.31 -8.31
CA GLU A 248 8.35 -20.01 -9.07
C GLU A 248 9.73 -19.50 -8.66
N PHE A 249 10.58 -20.42 -8.26
CA PHE A 249 11.95 -20.14 -7.83
C PHE A 249 12.96 -20.75 -8.79
N ASP A 250 13.86 -19.93 -9.31
CA ASP A 250 15.01 -20.36 -10.10
C ASP A 250 16.11 -20.82 -9.15
N ARG A 251 16.37 -22.13 -9.14
CA ARG A 251 17.34 -22.76 -8.24
C ARG A 251 18.79 -22.47 -8.62
N ARG A 252 19.06 -22.10 -9.87
CA ARG A 252 20.42 -21.74 -10.31
C ARG A 252 20.73 -20.30 -9.96
N LYS A 253 19.80 -19.38 -10.24
CA LYS A 253 19.93 -17.95 -9.93
C LYS A 253 19.63 -17.61 -8.47
N GLN A 254 19.05 -18.55 -7.73
CA GLN A 254 18.67 -18.39 -6.33
C GLN A 254 17.73 -17.19 -6.11
N THR A 255 16.74 -17.04 -6.99
CA THR A 255 15.76 -15.93 -6.94
C THR A 255 14.38 -16.39 -7.39
N PHE A 256 13.33 -15.73 -6.90
CA PHE A 256 11.99 -15.91 -7.43
C PHE A 256 11.86 -15.26 -8.82
N THR A 257 11.30 -16.01 -9.76
CA THR A 257 10.96 -15.53 -11.10
C THR A 257 9.47 -15.26 -11.28
N ARG A 258 8.65 -15.78 -10.35
CA ARG A 258 7.21 -15.52 -10.28
C ARG A 258 6.76 -15.50 -8.83
N PHE A 259 5.86 -14.57 -8.52
CA PHE A 259 5.28 -14.46 -7.18
C PHE A 259 3.88 -13.89 -7.32
N ASP A 260 2.94 -14.73 -7.74
CA ASP A 260 1.57 -14.29 -8.01
C ASP A 260 0.67 -14.77 -6.87
N ILE A 261 -0.08 -13.86 -6.26
CA ILE A 261 -1.11 -14.20 -5.28
C ILE A 261 -2.39 -13.48 -5.67
N VAL A 262 -3.53 -14.16 -5.54
CA VAL A 262 -4.86 -13.54 -5.58
C VAL A 262 -5.56 -13.79 -4.25
N ALA A 263 -6.23 -12.76 -3.75
CA ALA A 263 -6.99 -12.79 -2.51
C ALA A 263 -8.39 -12.21 -2.76
N PRO A 264 -9.33 -13.01 -3.31
CA PRO A 264 -10.72 -12.61 -3.49
C PRO A 264 -11.46 -12.70 -2.15
N GLY A 265 -11.51 -11.58 -1.45
CA GLY A 265 -12.10 -11.48 -0.13
C GLY A 265 -13.46 -10.84 -0.11
N HIS A 266 -13.97 -10.68 1.11
CA HIS A 266 -15.16 -9.90 1.38
C HIS A 266 -14.91 -8.91 2.51
N ILE A 267 -15.47 -7.72 2.34
CA ILE A 267 -15.50 -6.66 3.34
C ILE A 267 -16.92 -6.35 3.76
N TRP A 268 -17.08 -5.98 5.02
CA TRP A 268 -18.34 -5.51 5.60
C TRP A 268 -18.07 -4.43 6.66
N GLY A 269 -19.17 -3.84 7.13
CA GLY A 269 -19.15 -2.84 8.17
C GLY A 269 -18.66 -1.48 7.71
N ARG A 270 -18.74 -0.52 8.62
CA ARG A 270 -18.47 0.89 8.37
C ARG A 270 -16.98 1.15 8.14
N TRP A 271 -16.65 1.95 7.13
CA TRP A 271 -15.30 2.46 6.92
C TRP A 271 -15.10 3.77 7.69
N GLY A 272 -15.99 4.73 7.45
CA GLY A 272 -15.89 6.09 7.95
C GLY A 272 -14.75 6.89 7.30
N ASP A 273 -14.96 8.19 7.10
CA ASP A 273 -13.89 9.15 6.91
C ASP A 273 -13.24 9.52 8.27
N ALA A 274 -12.24 10.39 8.25
CA ALA A 274 -11.57 10.87 9.47
C ALA A 274 -12.52 11.57 10.48
N ASN A 275 -13.71 11.99 10.04
CA ASN A 275 -14.76 12.62 10.84
C ASN A 275 -15.91 11.65 11.17
N ARG A 276 -15.70 10.34 10.94
CA ARG A 276 -16.69 9.28 11.09
C ARG A 276 -17.91 9.44 10.19
N LYS A 277 -17.87 10.22 9.11
CA LYS A 277 -18.95 10.24 8.10
C LYS A 277 -18.81 9.06 7.16
N SER A 278 -19.93 8.58 6.64
CA SER A 278 -19.90 7.46 5.68
C SER A 278 -19.19 7.82 4.40
N MET A 279 -18.37 6.88 3.94
CA MET A 279 -17.72 6.96 2.64
C MET A 279 -18.66 6.43 1.55
N TYR A 280 -18.67 7.07 0.37
CA TYR A 280 -19.54 6.68 -0.76
C TYR A 280 -19.37 5.24 -1.24
N VAL A 281 -18.26 4.61 -0.90
CA VAL A 281 -17.91 3.23 -1.26
C VAL A 281 -18.39 2.18 -0.25
N GLU A 282 -19.01 2.61 0.85
CA GLU A 282 -19.66 1.71 1.80
C GLU A 282 -20.85 1.00 1.13
N ARG A 283 -21.05 -0.27 1.49
CA ARG A 283 -22.12 -1.12 0.94
C ARG A 283 -22.71 -1.97 2.06
N ALA A 284 -24.02 -2.19 2.00
CA ALA A 284 -24.69 -3.14 2.87
C ALA A 284 -24.19 -4.57 2.62
N GLY A 285 -24.28 -5.40 3.64
CA GLY A 285 -23.97 -6.82 3.62
C GLY A 285 -22.48 -7.11 3.53
N ARG A 286 -22.20 -8.30 3.00
CA ARG A 286 -20.86 -8.81 2.78
C ARG A 286 -20.49 -8.63 1.31
N THR A 287 -19.50 -7.78 1.03
CA THR A 287 -19.25 -7.34 -0.34
C THR A 287 -17.87 -7.73 -0.87
N PRO A 288 -17.76 -8.15 -2.14
CA PRO A 288 -16.49 -8.60 -2.70
C PRO A 288 -15.43 -7.49 -2.76
N PHE A 289 -14.19 -7.84 -2.42
CA PHE A 289 -13.02 -6.99 -2.55
C PHE A 289 -11.82 -7.86 -2.90
N GLY A 290 -10.98 -7.43 -3.85
CA GLY A 290 -9.87 -8.24 -4.34
C GLY A 290 -8.52 -7.62 -4.08
N PHE A 291 -7.55 -8.46 -3.72
CA PHE A 291 -6.14 -8.13 -3.83
C PHE A 291 -5.42 -9.05 -4.81
N ALA A 292 -4.36 -8.54 -5.44
CA ALA A 292 -3.41 -9.34 -6.20
C ALA A 292 -1.98 -8.93 -5.85
N PHE A 293 -1.06 -9.88 -5.83
CA PHE A 293 0.37 -9.64 -5.60
C PHE A 293 1.14 -10.09 -6.83
N GLU A 294 2.17 -9.34 -7.17
CA GLU A 294 3.15 -9.73 -8.19
C GLU A 294 4.56 -9.29 -7.76
N LEU A 295 5.59 -9.93 -8.32
CA LEU A 295 6.96 -9.51 -8.12
C LEU A 295 7.19 -8.12 -8.75
N ALA A 296 7.74 -7.18 -7.98
CA ALA A 296 8.16 -5.90 -8.55
C ALA A 296 9.38 -6.13 -9.48
N SER A 297 9.21 -5.85 -10.78
CA SER A 297 10.25 -6.04 -11.79
C SER A 297 10.93 -4.74 -12.20
N GLY A 298 12.22 -4.82 -12.49
CA GLY A 298 13.03 -3.69 -12.95
C GLY A 298 13.40 -2.69 -11.85
N ASN A 299 14.05 -1.60 -12.26
CA ASN A 299 14.65 -0.61 -11.35
C ASN A 299 13.84 0.70 -11.26
N SER A 300 12.53 0.65 -11.52
CA SER A 300 11.68 1.83 -11.43
C SER A 300 11.69 2.39 -10.00
N PRO A 301 11.82 3.72 -9.81
CA PRO A 301 11.66 4.35 -8.49
C PRO A 301 10.33 3.99 -7.81
N SER A 302 9.27 3.75 -8.59
CA SER A 302 7.97 3.33 -8.04
C SER A 302 8.06 2.01 -7.25
N ASN A 303 8.95 1.09 -7.65
CA ASN A 303 9.16 -0.19 -6.95
C ASN A 303 9.88 -0.02 -5.59
N ARG A 304 10.23 1.20 -5.21
CA ARG A 304 10.89 1.53 -3.95
C ARG A 304 10.00 2.34 -3.01
N ILE A 305 8.75 2.56 -3.39
CA ILE A 305 7.77 3.25 -2.53
C ILE A 305 7.57 2.41 -1.27
N PRO A 306 7.64 3.02 -0.07
CA PRO A 306 7.40 2.30 1.17
C PRO A 306 5.96 1.77 1.24
N PRO A 307 5.72 0.68 1.98
CA PRO A 307 4.40 0.21 2.38
C PRO A 307 3.46 1.36 2.79
N GLY A 308 2.22 1.36 2.28
CA GLY A 308 1.25 2.43 2.52
C GLY A 308 1.66 3.82 2.03
N GLY A 309 2.70 3.93 1.19
CA GLY A 309 3.26 5.22 0.76
C GLY A 309 3.86 6.03 1.92
N ASN A 310 4.11 5.41 3.08
CA ASN A 310 4.49 6.11 4.30
C ASN A 310 5.62 5.36 5.02
N GLY A 311 6.82 5.96 5.01
CA GLY A 311 8.02 5.40 5.63
C GLY A 311 7.88 5.06 7.11
N ASN A 312 7.01 5.76 7.85
CA ASN A 312 6.79 5.50 9.28
C ASN A 312 6.17 4.13 9.56
N TYR A 313 5.58 3.48 8.54
CA TYR A 313 5.07 2.13 8.66
C TYR A 313 6.15 1.06 8.60
N VAL A 314 7.40 1.43 8.27
CA VAL A 314 8.54 0.50 8.24
C VAL A 314 9.53 0.92 9.33
N THR A 315 9.06 0.82 10.57
CA THR A 315 9.83 1.22 11.76
C THR A 315 9.76 0.14 12.83
N GLU A 316 10.70 0.14 13.77
CA GLU A 316 10.69 -0.78 14.91
C GLU A 316 9.45 -0.65 15.80
N SER A 317 8.81 0.53 15.82
CA SER A 317 7.62 0.80 16.62
C SER A 317 6.33 0.25 16.00
N THR A 318 6.31 0.08 14.67
CA THR A 318 5.18 -0.50 13.95
C THR A 318 5.28 -2.02 13.82
N ASP A 319 6.46 -2.57 14.10
CA ASP A 319 6.76 -4.01 13.99
C ASP A 319 6.42 -4.54 12.61
N TYR A 320 6.87 -3.80 11.58
CA TYR A 320 6.67 -4.19 10.18
C TYR A 320 7.51 -5.42 9.86
N PHE A 321 8.83 -5.33 10.08
CA PHE A 321 9.70 -6.49 10.15
C PHE A 321 9.68 -6.96 11.59
N SER A 322 9.35 -8.23 11.80
CA SER A 322 9.38 -8.81 13.13
C SER A 322 10.78 -8.68 13.70
N ARG A 323 10.88 -8.29 14.97
CA ARG A 323 12.15 -8.36 15.69
C ARG A 323 12.65 -9.80 15.63
N THR A 324 13.83 -10.00 15.02
CA THR A 324 14.55 -11.26 15.17
C THR A 324 14.89 -11.41 16.65
N GLU A 325 14.28 -12.40 17.30
CA GLU A 325 14.81 -12.98 18.53
C GLU A 325 16.16 -13.66 18.26
#